data_AF-A0A534AY73-F1
#
_entry.id   AF-A0A534AY73-F1
#
_cell.length_a   1.000
_cell.length_b   1.000
_cell.length_c   1.000
_cell.angle_alpha   90.00
_cell.angle_beta   90.00
_cell.angle_gamma   90.00
#
_symmetry.space_group_name_H-M   'P 1'
#
loop_
_entity.id
_entity.type
_entity.pdbx_description
1 polymer ?
#
loop_
_entity_poly.entity_id
_entity_poly.type
_entity_poly.pdbx_seq_one_letter_code
_entity_poly.pdbx_strand_id
1 'polypeptide(L)'
;MAAWIRSSATPWWQHGWLRACAAVTGMWVLATVIAAYRTTETVRLYSAHGAVRVLEFTGGMGTFRALRPFLARLVAHIRLALAARRRTRAEHLRDEMREHGRLRDVGVLSAEEYEAGKMRILAHHTPATPGRAKRPPAP
;
A
#
# COMPACT_ATOMS: atom_id res chain seq x y z
N MET A 1 -75.33 7.33 14.12
CA MET A 1 -74.71 6.00 14.19
C MET A 1 -73.21 6.22 14.42
N ALA A 2 -72.77 6.21 15.68
CA ALA A 2 -71.41 6.59 16.06
C ALA A 2 -70.45 5.40 15.91
N ALA A 3 -69.46 5.53 15.03
CA ALA A 3 -68.43 4.52 14.82
C ALA A 3 -67.37 4.63 15.92
N TRP A 4 -67.31 3.63 16.79
CA TRP A 4 -66.28 3.51 17.83
C TRP A 4 -64.96 3.09 17.19
N ILE A 5 -64.03 4.03 17.02
CA ILE A 5 -62.65 3.72 16.67
C ILE A 5 -62.03 3.05 17.90
N ARG A 6 -61.90 1.72 17.83
CA ARG A 6 -61.29 0.90 18.86
C ARG A 6 -59.78 1.09 18.79
N SER A 7 -59.24 2.06 19.54
CA SER A 7 -57.79 2.23 19.70
C SER A 7 -57.23 0.96 20.35
N SER A 8 -56.45 0.19 19.60
CA SER A 8 -55.75 -1.00 20.11
C SER A 8 -54.78 -0.58 21.23
N ALA A 9 -55.10 -0.96 22.46
CA ALA A 9 -54.36 -0.63 23.67
C ALA A 9 -53.11 -1.52 23.88
N THR A 10 -52.37 -1.84 22.82
CA THR A 10 -51.02 -2.39 22.96
C THR A 10 -50.04 -1.22 23.00
N PRO A 11 -49.31 -1.00 24.11
CA PRO A 11 -48.25 0.00 24.15
C PRO A 11 -47.29 -0.29 22.99
N TRP A 12 -47.05 0.70 22.13
CA TRP A 12 -46.32 0.50 20.88
C TRP A 12 -44.94 -0.14 21.08
N TRP A 13 -44.30 0.06 22.24
CA TRP A 13 -43.04 -0.57 22.66
C TRP A 13 -43.10 -2.08 22.96
N GLN A 14 -44.29 -2.66 23.18
CA GLN A 14 -44.45 -4.10 23.49
C GLN A 14 -44.52 -4.98 22.24
N HIS A 15 -44.57 -4.39 21.05
CA HIS A 15 -44.60 -5.19 19.84
C HIS A 15 -43.29 -5.96 19.64
N GLY A 16 -43.39 -7.29 19.49
CA GLY A 16 -42.23 -8.18 19.32
C GLY A 16 -41.33 -7.82 18.12
N TRP A 17 -41.88 -7.17 17.09
CA TRP A 17 -41.09 -6.71 15.94
C TRP A 17 -40.07 -5.64 16.33
N LEU A 18 -40.35 -4.78 17.31
CA LEU A 18 -39.39 -3.78 17.80
C LEU A 18 -38.19 -4.44 18.49
N ARG A 19 -38.43 -5.51 19.27
CA ARG A 19 -37.35 -6.29 19.89
C ARG A 19 -36.50 -6.99 18.84
N ALA A 20 -37.12 -7.55 17.80
CA ALA A 20 -36.42 -8.14 16.68
C ALA A 20 -35.58 -7.08 15.93
N CYS A 21 -36.14 -5.91 15.63
CA CYS A 21 -35.42 -4.81 15.01
C CYS A 21 -34.24 -4.34 15.87
N ALA A 22 -34.44 -4.17 17.19
CA ALA A 22 -33.38 -3.77 18.11
C ALA A 22 -32.25 -4.82 18.22
N ALA A 23 -32.59 -6.11 18.20
CA ALA A 23 -31.60 -7.18 18.18
C ALA A 23 -30.79 -7.19 16.88
N VAL A 24 -31.45 -7.00 15.73
CA VAL A 24 -30.80 -6.94 14.41
C VAL A 24 -29.88 -5.71 14.31
N THR A 25 -30.34 -4.53 14.75
CA THR A 25 -29.49 -3.34 14.74
C THR A 25 -28.31 -3.47 15.70
N GLY A 26 -28.52 -4.01 16.90
CA GLY A 26 -27.43 -4.29 17.84
C GLY A 26 -26.38 -5.25 17.26
N MET A 27 -26.83 -6.32 16.62
CA MET A 27 -25.95 -7.29 15.95
C MET A 27 -25.18 -6.65 14.78
N TRP A 28 -25.86 -5.83 13.98
CA TRP A 28 -25.25 -5.12 12.85
C TRP A 28 -24.18 -4.12 13.31
N VAL A 29 -24.46 -3.35 14.37
CA VAL A 29 -23.49 -2.42 14.96
C VAL A 29 -22.28 -3.18 15.50
N LEU A 30 -22.49 -4.27 16.24
CA LEU A 30 -21.40 -5.09 16.78
C LEU A 30 -20.54 -5.68 15.67
N ALA A 31 -21.16 -6.23 14.63
CA ALA A 31 -20.44 -6.77 13.47
C ALA A 31 -19.62 -5.69 12.76
N THR A 32 -20.17 -4.48 12.63
CA THR A 32 -19.49 -3.34 11.99
C THR A 32 -18.29 -2.87 12.82
N VAL A 33 -18.43 -2.81 14.14
CA VAL A 33 -17.32 -2.48 15.06
C VAL A 33 -16.21 -3.53 14.98
N ILE A 34 -16.56 -4.81 14.98
CA ILE A 34 -15.59 -5.90 14.86
C ILE A 34 -14.88 -5.84 13.50
N ALA A 35 -15.62 -5.60 12.41
CA ALA A 35 -15.06 -5.46 11.07
C ALA A 35 -14.10 -4.25 10.98
N ALA A 36 -14.50 -3.10 11.53
CA ALA A 36 -13.64 -1.92 11.59
C ALA A 36 -12.36 -2.17 12.40
N TYR A 37 -12.48 -2.85 13.55
CA TYR A 37 -11.34 -3.18 14.40
C TYR A 37 -10.39 -4.20 13.75
N ARG A 38 -10.93 -5.16 12.98
CA ARG A 38 -10.13 -6.14 12.24
C ARG A 38 -9.56 -5.61 10.95
N THR A 39 -10.04 -4.48 10.44
CA THR A 39 -9.51 -3.93 9.20
C THR A 39 -8.19 -3.22 9.47
N THR A 40 -7.10 -3.88 9.07
CA THR A 40 -5.75 -3.33 9.12
C THR A 40 -5.37 -2.77 7.75
N GLU A 41 -4.89 -1.54 7.71
CA GLU A 41 -4.23 -0.94 6.56
C GLU A 41 -2.72 -1.25 6.63
N THR A 42 -2.13 -1.67 5.51
CA THR A 42 -0.67 -1.88 5.41
C THR A 42 -0.08 -0.85 4.45
N VAL A 43 0.88 -0.05 4.91
CA VAL A 43 1.67 0.83 4.04
C VAL A 43 3.06 0.25 3.89
N ARG A 44 3.48 0.06 2.64
CA ARG A 44 4.81 -0.42 2.26
C ARG A 44 5.55 0.69 1.53
N LEU A 45 6.71 1.07 2.05
CA LEU A 45 7.64 1.96 1.37
C LEU A 45 8.76 1.13 0.76
N TYR A 46 9.02 1.40 -0.51
CA TYR A 46 10.08 0.77 -1.28
C TYR A 46 11.19 1.78 -1.52
N SER A 47 12.42 1.29 -1.49
CA SER A 47 13.62 2.05 -1.84
C SER A 47 13.53 2.49 -3.28
N ALA A 48 13.93 3.75 -3.54
CA ALA A 48 14.12 4.24 -4.90
C ALA A 48 15.21 3.46 -5.66
N HIS A 49 16.11 2.81 -4.92
CA HIS A 49 17.18 1.98 -5.43
C HIS A 49 16.82 0.50 -5.27
N GLY A 50 16.55 -0.18 -6.39
CA GLY A 50 16.31 -1.63 -6.40
C GLY A 50 14.96 -2.12 -5.89
N ALA A 51 14.01 -1.21 -5.60
CA ALA A 51 12.66 -1.55 -5.13
C ALA A 51 12.65 -2.48 -3.90
N VAL A 52 13.66 -2.38 -3.04
CA VAL A 52 13.74 -3.13 -1.79
C VAL A 52 12.75 -2.55 -0.78
N ARG A 53 12.02 -3.39 -0.04
CA ARG A 53 11.09 -2.94 0.99
C ARG A 53 11.87 -2.31 2.15
N VAL A 54 11.74 -1.00 2.35
CA VAL A 54 12.46 -0.25 3.39
C VAL A 54 11.64 -0.15 4.68
N LEU A 55 10.32 -0.02 4.55
CA LEU A 55 9.44 0.11 5.69
C LEU A 55 8.11 -0.59 5.40
N GLU A 56 7.66 -1.40 6.34
CA GLU A 56 6.29 -1.92 6.37
C GLU A 56 5.68 -1.50 7.70
N PHE A 57 4.61 -0.70 7.62
CA PHE A 57 3.83 -0.33 8.79
C PHE A 57 2.41 -0.86 8.60
N THR A 58 1.93 -1.61 9.57
CA THR A 58 0.58 -2.16 9.62
C THR A 58 -0.16 -1.45 10.73
N GLY A 59 -1.24 -0.75 10.41
CA GLY A 59 -2.04 0.03 11.36
C GLY A 59 -3.53 -0.25 11.20
N GLY A 60 -4.33 0.12 12.20
CA GLY A 60 -5.80 0.01 12.11
C GLY A 60 -6.38 0.99 11.09
N MET A 61 -7.63 0.75 10.67
CA MET A 61 -8.38 1.59 9.75
C MET A 61 -8.33 3.08 10.16
N GLY A 62 -7.84 3.95 9.27
CA GLY A 62 -7.76 5.40 9.50
C GLY A 62 -6.45 5.91 10.11
N THR A 63 -5.57 5.01 10.60
CA THR A 63 -4.26 5.37 11.15
C THR A 63 -3.41 6.14 10.14
N PHE A 64 -3.51 5.79 8.86
CA PHE A 64 -2.72 6.42 7.81
C PHE A 64 -3.34 7.70 7.24
N ARG A 65 -4.58 8.03 7.58
CA ARG A 65 -5.26 9.22 7.03
C ARG A 65 -4.57 10.50 7.47
N ALA A 66 -4.13 10.57 8.73
CA ALA A 66 -3.36 11.70 9.26
C ALA A 66 -1.90 11.70 8.75
N LEU A 67 -1.33 10.53 8.47
CA LEU A 67 0.05 10.38 8.02
C LEU A 67 0.24 10.64 6.52
N ARG A 68 -0.82 10.46 5.71
CA ARG A 68 -0.84 10.70 4.25
C ARG A 68 -0.23 12.04 3.81
N PRO A 69 -0.63 13.21 4.33
CA PRO A 69 -0.06 14.48 3.90
C PRO A 69 1.43 14.59 4.24
N PHE A 70 1.86 14.04 5.38
CA PHE A 70 3.28 13.96 5.73
C PHE A 70 4.06 13.08 4.75
N LEU A 71 3.56 11.88 4.44
CA LEU A 71 4.18 10.96 3.47
C LEU A 71 4.28 11.60 2.08
N ALA A 72 3.24 12.31 1.64
CA ALA A 72 3.26 13.02 0.36
C ALA A 72 4.38 14.08 0.31
N ARG A 73 4.54 14.86 1.39
CA ARG A 73 5.63 15.84 1.51
C ARG A 73 7.00 15.17 1.57
N LEU A 74 7.14 14.08 2.32
CA LEU A 74 8.39 13.32 2.44
C LEU A 74 8.83 12.79 1.07
N VAL A 75 7.92 12.14 0.33
CA VAL A 75 8.20 11.64 -1.03
C VAL A 75 8.58 12.79 -1.96
N ALA A 76 7.90 13.93 -1.90
CA ALA A 76 8.24 15.09 -2.71
C ALA A 76 9.67 15.60 -2.41
N HIS A 77 10.05 15.73 -1.13
CA HIS A 77 11.40 16.17 -0.74
C HIS A 77 12.47 15.16 -1.17
N ILE A 78 12.22 13.86 -1.02
CA ILE A 78 13.13 12.82 -1.49
C ILE A 78 13.33 12.93 -3.01
N ARG A 79 12.25 13.10 -3.78
CA ARG A 79 12.33 13.27 -5.24
C ARG A 79 13.11 14.52 -5.63
N LEU A 80 12.89 15.64 -4.95
CA LEU A 80 13.65 16.87 -5.19
C LEU A 80 15.14 16.69 -4.87
N ALA A 81 15.47 16.05 -3.74
CA ALA A 81 16.84 15.75 -3.35
C ALA A 81 17.53 14.79 -4.34
N LEU A 82 16.81 13.79 -4.84
CA LEU A 82 17.30 12.88 -5.88
C LEU A 82 17.51 13.60 -7.22
N ALA A 83 16.57 14.45 -7.65
CA ALA A 83 16.68 15.21 -8.89
C ALA A 83 17.81 16.24 -8.87
N ALA A 84 18.12 16.81 -7.71
CA ALA A 84 19.26 17.72 -7.53
C ALA A 84 20.62 17.02 -7.72
N ARG A 85 20.69 15.69 -7.56
CA ARG A 85 21.90 14.92 -7.80
C ARG A 85 22.06 14.63 -9.30
N ARG A 86 22.89 15.42 -9.98
CA ARG A 86 23.36 15.07 -11.34
C ARG A 86 24.34 13.91 -11.25
N ARG A 87 23.83 12.69 -11.39
CA ARG A 87 24.63 11.47 -11.47
C ARG A 87 24.55 10.88 -12.87
N THR A 88 25.68 10.37 -13.35
CA THR A 88 25.68 9.59 -14.58
C THR A 88 24.95 8.25 -14.36
N ARG A 89 24.43 7.64 -15.43
CA ARG A 89 23.74 6.34 -15.35
C ARG A 89 24.62 5.25 -14.71
N ALA A 90 25.92 5.27 -15.02
CA ALA A 90 26.89 4.33 -14.46
C ALA A 90 27.10 4.51 -12.96
N GLU A 91 27.19 5.76 -12.47
CA GLU A 91 27.27 6.05 -11.03
C GLU A 91 25.99 5.64 -10.31
N HIS A 92 24.83 5.87 -10.93
CA HIS A 92 23.54 5.44 -10.38
C HIS A 92 23.49 3.91 -10.23
N LEU A 93 23.81 3.15 -11.28
CA LEU A 93 23.85 1.68 -11.22
C LEU A 93 24.84 1.17 -10.17
N ARG A 94 26.03 1.78 -10.07
CA ARG A 94 27.04 1.39 -9.09
C ARG A 94 26.53 1.57 -7.66
N ASP A 95 25.90 2.71 -7.39
CA ASP A 95 25.35 3.00 -6.07
C ASP A 95 24.17 2.07 -5.74
N GLU A 96 23.33 1.73 -6.72
CA GLU A 96 22.24 0.76 -6.55
C GLU A 96 22.76 -0.64 -6.24
N MET A 97 23.76 -1.12 -6.97
CA MET A 97 24.38 -2.42 -6.72
C MET A 97 25.07 -2.47 -5.35
N ARG A 98 25.74 -1.38 -4.96
CA ARG A 98 26.41 -1.29 -3.65
C ARG A 98 25.41 -1.36 -2.51
N GLU A 99 24.30 -0.62 -2.61
CA GLU A 99 23.28 -0.64 -1.57
C GLU A 99 22.53 -1.98 -1.52
N HIS A 100 22.24 -2.59 -2.68
CA HIS A 100 21.63 -3.91 -2.75
C HIS A 100 22.50 -4.99 -2.11
N GLY A 101 23.82 -4.92 -2.31
CA GLY A 101 24.81 -5.76 -1.61
C GLY A 101 24.78 -5.54 -0.10
N ARG A 102 24.81 -4.28 0.35
CA ARG A 102 24.75 -3.94 1.78
C ARG A 102 23.48 -4.49 2.46
N LEU A 103 22.34 -4.46 1.78
CA LEU A 103 21.07 -4.97 2.31
C LEU A 103 21.08 -6.49 2.46
N ARG A 104 21.76 -7.22 1.57
CA ARG A 104 22.03 -8.65 1.76
C ARG A 104 22.97 -8.88 2.94
N ASP A 105 24.05 -8.11 3.04
CA ASP A 105 25.06 -8.31 4.09
C ASP A 105 24.51 -8.09 5.51
N VAL A 106 23.57 -7.14 5.66
CA VAL A 106 22.86 -6.88 6.93
C VAL A 106 21.69 -7.85 7.16
N GLY A 107 21.44 -8.77 6.23
CA GLY A 107 20.39 -9.80 6.35
C GLY A 107 18.97 -9.31 6.12
N VAL A 108 18.79 -8.11 5.54
CA VAL A 108 17.47 -7.58 5.18
C VAL A 108 16.87 -8.33 3.98
N LEU A 109 17.72 -8.81 3.08
CA LEU A 109 17.33 -9.60 1.92
C LEU A 109 17.81 -11.05 2.08
N SER A 110 16.91 -12.00 1.85
CA SER A 110 17.30 -13.38 1.60
C SER A 110 18.10 -13.50 0.30
N ALA A 111 18.81 -14.62 0.11
CA ALA A 111 19.59 -14.87 -1.10
C ALA A 111 18.70 -14.85 -2.37
N GLU A 112 17.47 -15.36 -2.27
CA GLU A 112 16.51 -15.38 -3.38
C GLU A 112 16.01 -13.97 -3.71
N GLU A 113 15.66 -13.17 -2.70
CA GLU A 113 15.23 -11.78 -2.89
C GLU A 113 16.37 -10.90 -3.45
N TYR A 114 17.61 -11.19 -3.05
CA TYR A 114 18.79 -10.53 -3.57
C TYR A 114 18.97 -10.80 -5.07
N GLU A 115 18.96 -12.06 -5.52
CA GLU A 115 19.13 -12.35 -6.95
C GLU A 115 17.94 -11.83 -7.78
N ALA A 116 16.71 -11.96 -7.29
CA ALA A 116 15.53 -11.40 -7.95
C ALA A 116 15.59 -9.86 -8.06
N GLY A 117 16.08 -9.18 -7.02
CA GLY A 117 16.31 -7.74 -7.03
C GLY A 117 17.39 -7.33 -8.03
N LYS A 118 18.52 -8.02 -8.03
CA LYS A 118 19.66 -7.76 -8.94
C LYS A 118 19.25 -7.86 -10.40
N MET A 119 18.49 -8.89 -10.78
CA MET A 119 18.00 -9.06 -12.15
C MET A 119 17.11 -7.90 -12.60
N ARG A 120 16.23 -7.39 -11.71
CA ARG A 120 15.39 -6.22 -12.01
C ARG A 120 16.20 -4.94 -12.18
N ILE A 121 17.19 -4.69 -11.31
CA ILE A 121 18.04 -3.50 -11.41
C ILE A 121 18.83 -3.52 -12.73
N LEU A 122 19.43 -4.67 -13.07
CA LEU A 122 20.18 -4.82 -14.31
C LEU A 122 19.28 -4.66 -15.55
N ALA A 123 18.05 -5.17 -15.53
CA ALA A 123 17.09 -4.98 -16.62
C ALA A 123 16.72 -3.50 -16.80
N HIS A 124 16.59 -2.73 -15.72
CA HIS A 124 16.30 -1.30 -15.77
C HIS A 124 17.48 -0.47 -16.33
N HIS A 125 18.71 -0.95 -16.14
CA HIS A 125 19.94 -0.28 -16.61
C HIS A 125 20.49 -0.78 -17.94
N THR A 126 20.03 -1.94 -18.41
CA THR A 126 20.35 -2.41 -19.75
C THR A 126 19.54 -1.58 -20.75
N PRO A 127 20.18 -0.74 -21.60
CA PRO A 127 19.45 -0.16 -22.71
C PRO A 127 18.93 -1.33 -23.57
N ALA A 128 17.65 -1.30 -23.96
CA ALA A 128 17.22 -2.12 -25.08
C ALA A 128 18.15 -1.75 -26.23
N THR A 129 19.08 -2.64 -26.59
CA THR A 129 19.99 -2.45 -27.70
C THR A 129 19.12 -2.10 -28.91
N PRO A 130 19.11 -0.85 -29.41
CA PRO A 130 18.51 -0.58 -30.70
C PRO A 130 19.30 -1.45 -31.66
N GLY A 131 18.60 -2.30 -32.40
CA GLY A 131 19.19 -3.39 -33.17
C GLY A 131 20.52 -3.01 -33.79
N ARG A 132 21.51 -3.87 -33.57
CA ARG A 132 22.74 -3.94 -34.36
C ARG A 132 22.33 -3.85 -35.83
N ALA A 133 22.38 -2.64 -36.40
CA ALA A 133 22.13 -2.43 -37.81
C ALA A 133 23.11 -3.36 -38.53
N LYS A 134 22.56 -4.30 -39.31
CA LYS A 134 23.34 -5.12 -40.24
C LYS A 134 24.16 -4.15 -41.07
N ARG A 135 25.46 -4.06 -40.80
CA ARG A 135 26.40 -3.42 -41.70
C ARG A 135 26.36 -4.24 -43.00
N PRO A 136 25.88 -3.69 -44.13
CA PRO A 136 25.94 -4.43 -45.38
C PRO A 136 27.42 -4.70 -45.73
N PRO A 137 27.73 -5.83 -46.38
CA PRO A 137 29.09 -6.11 -46.83
C PRO A 137 29.52 -5.01 -47.80
N ALA A 138 30.76 -4.54 -47.61
CA ALA A 138 31.39 -3.57 -48.49
C ALA A 138 31.57 -4.17 -49.91
N PRO A 139 31.52 -3.33 -50.97
CA PRO A 139 31.67 -3.77 -52.35
C PRO A 139 33.06 -4.34 -52.65
#